data_AF-A0A9D6MR43-F1
#
_entry.id   AF-A0A9D6MR43-F1
#
_cell.length_a   1.000
_cell.length_b   1.000
_cell.length_c   1.000
_cell.angle_alpha   90.00
_cell.angle_beta   90.00
_cell.angle_gamma   90.00
#
_symmetry.space_group_name_H-M   'P 1'
#
loop_
_entity.id
_entity.type
_entity.pdbx_description
1 polymer ?
#
loop_
_entity_poly.entity_id
_entity_poly.type
_entity_poly.pdbx_seq_one_letter_code
_entity_poly.pdbx_strand_id
1 'polypeptide(L)'
;MTTTDVPEEGLVACEVCLKEIPRSVARSLEGPDYVYYFCGQQCYEKWQAGAGMREVGLEVSGMDLDFAAAQALAESAAKRYAEDAMLLAWFDRERGKESPNVPECQHKPGWLAYAESHGGDLKIDINHGAYVFIFTTTKQG
;
A
#
# COMPACT_ATOMS: atom_id res chain seq x y z
N MET A 1 45.12 -13.98 -23.01
CA MET A 1 43.79 -14.36 -23.52
C MET A 1 42.78 -13.68 -22.62
N THR A 2 42.21 -12.57 -23.06
CA THR A 2 41.26 -11.75 -22.30
C THR A 2 39.86 -12.33 -22.48
N THR A 3 39.33 -13.00 -21.46
CA THR A 3 37.89 -13.12 -21.32
C THR A 3 37.42 -11.84 -20.65
N THR A 4 36.88 -10.94 -21.46
CA THR A 4 36.12 -9.79 -21.01
C THR A 4 34.87 -10.32 -20.31
N ASP A 5 34.91 -10.36 -18.98
CA ASP A 5 33.72 -10.50 -18.15
C ASP A 5 33.02 -9.13 -18.21
N VAL A 6 31.94 -9.06 -18.97
CA VAL A 6 31.06 -7.89 -19.03
C VAL A 6 30.17 -7.98 -17.79
N PRO A 7 30.28 -7.08 -16.79
CA PRO A 7 29.32 -7.08 -15.70
C PRO A 7 27.96 -6.69 -16.28
N GLU A 8 26.89 -7.35 -15.85
CA GLU A 8 25.49 -7.00 -16.16
C GLU A 8 25.13 -5.60 -15.61
N GLU A 9 25.63 -4.55 -16.27
CA GLU A 9 25.28 -3.15 -16.05
C GLU A 9 23.96 -2.83 -16.78
N GLY A 10 22.85 -3.30 -16.22
CA GLY A 10 21.51 -2.98 -16.74
C GLY A 10 21.11 -1.52 -16.45
N LEU A 11 20.40 -0.89 -17.40
CA LEU A 11 19.65 0.34 -17.14
C LEU A 11 18.32 -0.01 -16.45
N VAL A 12 17.92 0.82 -15.48
CA VAL A 12 16.63 0.74 -14.80
C VAL A 12 15.94 2.09 -14.87
N ALA A 13 14.60 2.09 -14.92
CA ALA A 13 13.82 3.32 -14.88
C ALA A 13 13.55 3.75 -13.44
N CYS A 14 13.69 5.05 -13.16
CA CYS A 14 13.24 5.63 -11.91
C CYS A 14 11.71 5.53 -11.78
N GLU A 15 11.21 5.04 -10.65
CA GLU A 15 9.76 4.85 -10.40
C GLU A 15 8.96 6.16 -10.47
N VAL A 16 9.59 7.30 -10.17
CA VAL A 16 8.89 8.59 -10.08
C VAL A 16 8.95 9.40 -11.35
N CYS A 17 10.12 9.45 -12.00
CA CYS A 17 10.34 10.33 -13.15
C CYS A 17 10.63 9.57 -14.45
N LEU A 18 10.64 8.23 -14.40
CA LEU A 18 10.90 7.32 -15.52
C LEU A 18 12.26 7.51 -16.21
N LYS A 19 13.17 8.28 -15.60
CA LYS A 19 14.53 8.45 -16.10
C LYS A 19 15.27 7.11 -16.06
N GLU A 20 15.83 6.71 -17.19
CA GLU A 20 16.75 5.57 -17.27
C GLU A 20 18.10 5.93 -16.64
N ILE A 21 18.56 5.09 -15.73
CA ILE A 21 19.82 5.24 -15.00
C ILE A 21 20.52 3.88 -14.91
N PRO A 22 21.86 3.84 -14.84
CA PRO A 22 22.56 2.60 -14.53
C PRO A 22 22.10 2.05 -13.17
N ARG A 23 21.80 0.75 -13.12
CA ARG A 23 21.39 0.09 -11.86
C ARG A 23 22.41 0.30 -10.73
N SER A 24 23.69 0.39 -11.08
CA SER A 24 24.80 0.61 -10.13
C SER A 24 24.73 1.96 -9.39
N VAL A 25 24.05 2.96 -9.97
CA VAL A 25 23.88 4.30 -9.35
C VAL A 25 22.45 4.53 -8.84
N ALA A 26 21.54 3.58 -9.09
CA ALA A 26 20.17 3.67 -8.64
C ALA A 26 20.08 3.42 -7.13
N ARG A 27 19.30 4.23 -6.43
CA ARG A 27 18.82 3.86 -5.09
C ARG A 27 17.72 2.81 -5.26
N SER A 28 17.77 1.71 -4.52
CA SER A 28 16.74 0.67 -4.57
C SER A 28 15.97 0.52 -3.25
N LEU A 29 14.72 0.04 -3.35
CA LEU A 29 13.94 -0.51 -2.24
C LEU A 29 13.49 -1.91 -2.63
N GLU A 30 13.88 -2.90 -1.85
CA GLU A 30 13.55 -4.31 -2.09
C GLU A 30 12.35 -4.71 -1.22
N GLY A 31 11.28 -5.14 -1.87
CA GLY A 31 10.16 -5.87 -1.26
C GLY A 31 10.31 -7.38 -1.48
N PRO A 32 9.40 -8.19 -0.93
CA PRO A 32 9.45 -9.65 -1.08
C PRO A 32 9.34 -10.10 -2.56
N ASP A 33 8.59 -9.36 -3.38
CA ASP A 33 8.30 -9.73 -4.78
C ASP A 33 8.68 -8.63 -5.81
N TYR A 34 9.27 -7.52 -5.37
CA TYR A 34 9.56 -6.38 -6.24
C TYR A 34 10.78 -5.58 -5.79
N VAL A 35 11.44 -4.91 -6.73
CA VAL A 35 12.51 -3.94 -6.45
C VAL A 35 12.17 -2.64 -7.16
N TYR A 36 11.98 -1.57 -6.39
CA TYR A 36 11.81 -0.23 -6.92
C TYR A 36 13.16 0.46 -7.06
N TYR A 37 13.34 1.24 -8.12
CA TYR A 37 14.56 2.00 -8.39
C TYR A 37 14.28 3.50 -8.45
N PHE A 38 15.20 4.31 -7.93
CA PHE A 38 15.07 5.76 -7.85
C PHE A 38 16.37 6.44 -8.29
N CYS A 39 16.27 7.50 -9.09
CA CYS A 39 17.44 8.24 -9.57
C CYS A 39 18.11 9.13 -8.51
N GLY A 40 17.55 9.22 -7.31
CA GLY A 40 18.11 9.99 -6.21
C GLY A 40 17.13 10.19 -5.06
N GLN A 41 17.62 10.81 -3.99
CA GLN A 41 16.90 11.01 -2.74
C GLN A 41 15.57 11.77 -2.92
N GLN A 42 15.54 12.83 -3.73
CA GLN A 42 14.31 13.58 -3.96
C GLN A 42 13.19 12.75 -4.62
N CYS A 43 13.54 11.83 -5.52
CA CYS A 43 12.55 10.93 -6.12
C CYS A 43 12.13 9.86 -5.11
N TYR A 44 13.06 9.33 -4.32
CA TYR A 44 12.72 8.40 -3.24
C TYR A 44 11.77 9.04 -2.22
N GLU A 45 12.03 10.28 -1.79
CA GLU A 45 11.17 11.01 -0.84
C GLU A 45 9.80 11.35 -1.44
N LYS A 46 9.74 11.78 -2.71
CA LYS A 46 8.46 11.97 -3.41
C LYS A 46 7.68 10.68 -3.53
N TRP A 47 8.36 9.59 -3.85
CA TRP A 47 7.75 8.27 -3.87
C TRP A 47 7.25 7.92 -2.48
N GLN A 48 8.06 8.03 -1.42
CA GLN A 48 7.64 7.73 -0.05
C GLN A 48 6.47 8.61 0.44
N ALA A 49 6.43 9.88 0.03
CA ALA A 49 5.34 10.79 0.36
C ALA A 49 4.03 10.44 -0.37
N GLY A 50 4.11 9.72 -1.49
CA GLY A 50 2.96 9.23 -2.27
C GLY A 50 2.87 7.70 -2.37
N ALA A 51 3.63 6.96 -1.55
CA ALA A 51 3.78 5.51 -1.64
C ALA A 51 2.58 4.85 -0.96
N GLY A 52 1.41 5.02 -1.57
CA GLY A 52 0.16 4.40 -1.14
C GLY A 52 -0.22 4.70 0.31
N MET A 53 -1.27 4.04 0.75
CA MET A 53 -1.68 4.04 2.14
C MET A 53 -0.64 3.31 2.98
N ARG A 54 -0.28 3.87 4.14
CA ARG A 54 0.47 3.13 5.17
C ARG A 54 -0.29 1.84 5.48
N GLU A 55 0.39 0.70 5.50
CA GLU A 55 -0.23 -0.59 5.80
C GLU A 55 0.13 -1.12 7.19
N VAL A 56 -0.87 -1.63 7.91
CA VAL A 56 -0.71 -2.36 9.18
C VAL A 56 -1.36 -3.72 9.03
N GLY A 57 -0.55 -4.78 9.04
CA GLY A 57 -1.01 -6.16 9.04
C GLY A 57 -1.28 -6.66 10.46
N LEU A 58 -2.45 -7.28 10.69
CA LEU A 58 -2.82 -7.93 11.94
C LEU A 58 -3.09 -9.42 11.69
N GLU A 59 -2.47 -10.26 12.52
CA GLU A 59 -2.72 -11.70 12.55
C GLU A 59 -3.55 -12.05 13.79
N VAL A 60 -4.73 -12.61 13.58
CA VAL A 60 -5.67 -12.99 14.64
C VAL A 60 -5.96 -14.47 14.52
N SER A 61 -5.67 -15.22 15.58
CA SER A 61 -5.89 -16.67 15.67
C SER A 61 -6.66 -17.04 16.94
N GLY A 62 -7.42 -18.14 16.91
CA GLY A 62 -8.04 -18.76 18.09
C GLY A 62 -9.52 -18.41 18.37
N MET A 63 -10.12 -17.51 17.59
CA MET A 63 -11.57 -17.24 17.60
C MET A 63 -12.06 -17.04 16.17
N ASP A 64 -13.31 -17.41 15.89
CA ASP A 64 -13.99 -17.05 14.65
C ASP A 64 -14.08 -15.52 14.61
N LEU A 65 -13.21 -14.91 13.81
CA LEU A 65 -13.18 -13.47 13.63
C LEU A 65 -14.29 -13.12 12.64
N ASP A 66 -15.37 -12.51 13.11
CA ASP A 66 -16.40 -11.97 12.24
C ASP A 66 -16.08 -10.52 11.82
N PHE A 67 -16.87 -9.99 10.89
CA PHE A 67 -16.72 -8.63 10.38
C PHE A 67 -16.77 -7.57 11.50
N ALA A 68 -17.65 -7.73 12.48
CA ALA A 68 -17.83 -6.74 13.54
C ALA A 68 -16.59 -6.68 14.45
N ALA A 69 -16.06 -7.85 14.81
CA ALA A 69 -14.81 -7.96 15.56
C ALA A 69 -13.61 -7.44 14.74
N ALA A 70 -13.54 -7.78 13.45
CA ALA A 70 -12.49 -7.30 12.55
C ALA A 70 -12.51 -5.77 12.43
N GLN A 71 -13.69 -5.16 12.26
CA GLN A 71 -13.85 -3.72 12.18
C GLN A 71 -13.44 -3.04 13.49
N ALA A 72 -13.86 -3.57 14.65
CA ALA A 72 -13.48 -3.01 15.95
C ALA A 72 -11.97 -3.06 16.20
N LEU A 73 -11.30 -4.15 15.78
CA LEU A 73 -9.85 -4.27 15.82
C LEU A 73 -9.18 -3.24 14.90
N ALA A 74 -9.70 -3.08 13.68
CA ALA A 74 -9.17 -2.12 12.71
C ALA A 74 -9.32 -0.67 13.19
N GLU A 75 -10.48 -0.29 13.74
CA GLU A 75 -10.70 1.02 14.34
C GLU A 75 -9.75 1.27 15.53
N SER A 76 -9.57 0.27 16.40
CA SER A 76 -8.65 0.38 17.53
C SER A 76 -7.19 0.53 17.07
N ALA A 77 -6.80 -0.16 15.99
CA ALA A 77 -5.48 -0.01 15.38
C ALA A 77 -5.31 1.37 14.74
N ALA A 78 -6.32 1.86 14.00
CA ALA A 78 -6.30 3.17 13.35
C ALA A 78 -6.20 4.31 14.37
N LYS A 79 -6.91 4.21 15.51
CA LYS A 79 -6.87 5.19 16.60
C LYS A 79 -5.50 5.36 17.26
N ARG A 80 -4.58 4.41 17.08
CA ARG A 80 -3.18 4.57 17.52
C ARG A 80 -2.41 5.59 16.69
N TYR A 81 -2.89 5.92 15.49
CA TYR A 81 -2.28 6.89 14.58
C TYR A 81 -3.00 8.24 14.61
N ALA A 82 -4.33 8.24 14.65
CA ALA A 82 -5.14 9.44 14.81
C ALA A 82 -6.43 9.09 15.55
N GLU A 83 -6.71 9.80 16.65
CA GLU A 83 -7.89 9.54 17.48
C GLU A 83 -9.21 9.70 16.71
N ASP A 84 -9.19 10.58 15.71
CA ASP A 84 -10.26 10.93 14.80
C ASP A 84 -10.16 10.26 13.42
N ALA A 85 -9.38 9.17 13.31
CA ALA A 85 -9.30 8.39 12.07
C ALA A 85 -10.70 7.98 11.57
N MET A 86 -10.97 8.23 10.29
CA MET A 86 -12.28 7.98 9.66
C MET A 86 -12.20 6.84 8.67
N LEU A 87 -13.08 5.84 8.81
CA LEU A 87 -13.19 4.73 7.88
C LEU A 87 -13.79 5.22 6.55
N LEU A 88 -13.06 5.05 5.46
CA LEU A 88 -13.47 5.43 4.11
C LEU A 88 -14.02 4.25 3.31
N ALA A 89 -13.37 3.09 3.42
CA ALA A 89 -13.77 1.89 2.69
C ALA A 89 -13.35 0.61 3.41
N TRP A 90 -14.02 -0.48 3.08
CA TRP A 90 -13.69 -1.80 3.61
C TRP A 90 -14.04 -2.93 2.62
N PHE A 91 -13.39 -4.08 2.83
CA PHE A 91 -13.63 -5.33 2.12
C PHE A 91 -13.65 -6.52 3.10
N ASP A 92 -14.63 -7.39 2.93
CA ASP A 92 -14.83 -8.65 3.64
C ASP A 92 -14.78 -9.77 2.59
N ARG A 93 -13.68 -10.53 2.60
CA ARG A 93 -13.43 -11.59 1.61
C ARG A 93 -14.39 -12.76 1.79
N GLU A 94 -14.67 -13.16 3.02
CA GLU A 94 -15.50 -14.33 3.30
C GLU A 94 -16.93 -14.14 2.81
N ARG A 95 -17.47 -12.94 3.01
CA ARG A 95 -18.83 -12.59 2.56
C ARG A 95 -18.86 -12.07 1.12
N GLY A 96 -17.70 -11.80 0.52
CA GLY A 96 -17.56 -11.15 -0.79
C GLY A 96 -18.26 -9.80 -0.82
N LYS A 97 -18.08 -9.00 0.24
CA LYS A 97 -18.73 -7.69 0.39
C LYS A 97 -17.71 -6.58 0.53
N GLU A 98 -18.07 -5.41 0.02
CA GLU A 98 -17.29 -4.20 0.15
C GLU A 98 -18.20 -2.99 0.37
N SER A 99 -17.60 -1.92 0.89
CA SER A 99 -18.22 -0.60 0.89
C SER A 99 -17.15 0.47 0.67
N PRO A 100 -17.44 1.53 -0.10
CA PRO A 100 -18.67 1.70 -0.89
C PRO A 100 -18.72 0.74 -2.09
N ASN A 101 -19.92 0.36 -2.50
CA ASN A 101 -20.13 -0.47 -3.70
C ASN A 101 -20.03 0.41 -4.95
N VAL A 102 -18.78 0.70 -5.35
CA VAL A 102 -18.44 1.47 -6.54
C VAL A 102 -18.03 0.48 -7.64
N PRO A 103 -18.51 0.66 -8.89
CA PRO A 103 -18.08 -0.19 -9.99
C PRO A 103 -16.55 -0.25 -10.11
N GLU A 104 -16.03 -1.43 -10.43
CA GLU A 104 -14.61 -1.62 -10.67
C GLU A 104 -14.13 -0.73 -11.83
N CYS A 105 -12.95 -0.12 -11.67
CA CYS A 105 -12.37 0.75 -12.68
C CYS A 105 -11.10 0.09 -13.22
N GLN A 106 -11.21 -0.52 -14.43
CA GLN A 106 -10.23 -1.22 -15.30
C GLN A 106 -9.06 -2.03 -14.69
N HIS A 107 -8.38 -1.54 -13.64
CA HIS A 107 -7.18 -2.14 -13.06
C HIS A 107 -7.17 -2.16 -11.52
N LYS A 108 -8.25 -1.73 -10.85
CA LYS A 108 -8.38 -1.82 -9.38
C LYS A 108 -9.84 -1.88 -8.89
N PRO A 109 -10.10 -2.53 -7.73
CA PRO A 109 -11.43 -2.54 -7.10
C PRO A 109 -11.97 -1.12 -6.85
N GLY A 110 -13.27 -0.92 -7.08
CA GLY A 110 -13.90 0.40 -6.97
C GLY A 110 -13.84 0.99 -5.55
N TRP A 111 -14.03 0.18 -4.51
CA TRP A 111 -13.93 0.61 -3.10
C TRP A 111 -12.51 1.11 -2.74
N LEU A 112 -11.48 0.48 -3.30
CA LEU A 112 -10.08 0.87 -3.11
C LEU A 112 -9.78 2.19 -3.81
N ALA A 113 -10.20 2.32 -5.07
CA ALA A 113 -10.08 3.58 -5.83
C ALA A 113 -10.81 4.75 -5.15
N TYR A 114 -11.99 4.46 -4.60
CA TYR A 114 -12.77 5.44 -3.83
C TYR A 114 -11.97 5.96 -2.64
N ALA A 115 -11.43 5.06 -1.82
CA ALA A 115 -10.71 5.44 -0.61
C ALA A 115 -9.45 6.26 -0.91
N GLU A 116 -8.67 5.85 -1.91
CA GLU A 116 -7.52 6.64 -2.41
C GLU A 116 -7.94 8.05 -2.83
N SER A 117 -9.07 8.18 -3.54
CA SER A 117 -9.57 9.48 -4.03
C SER A 117 -10.13 10.38 -2.92
N HIS A 118 -10.43 9.82 -1.74
CA HIS A 118 -10.98 10.54 -0.58
C HIS A 118 -9.95 10.72 0.54
N GLY A 119 -8.66 10.61 0.21
CA GLY A 119 -7.57 10.85 1.15
C GLY A 119 -7.29 9.69 2.10
N GLY A 120 -7.65 8.46 1.70
CA GLY A 120 -7.23 7.25 2.40
C GLY A 120 -5.71 7.19 2.45
N ASP A 121 -5.17 7.13 3.67
CA ASP A 121 -3.74 7.17 3.96
C ASP A 121 -3.29 6.03 4.88
N LEU A 122 -4.23 5.25 5.43
CA LEU A 122 -3.98 4.12 6.33
C LEU A 122 -4.83 2.91 5.97
N LYS A 123 -4.20 1.80 5.60
CA LYS A 123 -4.80 0.48 5.36
C LYS A 123 -4.52 -0.43 6.56
N ILE A 124 -5.57 -1.01 7.13
CA ILE A 124 -5.49 -2.11 8.08
C ILE A 124 -5.87 -3.39 7.35
N ASP A 125 -4.93 -4.31 7.24
CA ASP A 125 -5.12 -5.64 6.65
C ASP A 125 -5.15 -6.66 7.80
N ILE A 126 -6.22 -7.47 7.88
CA ILE A 126 -6.36 -8.51 8.89
C ILE A 126 -6.40 -9.88 8.19
N ASN A 127 -5.53 -10.79 8.65
CA ASN A 127 -5.41 -12.16 8.17
C ASN A 127 -5.23 -12.25 6.64
N HIS A 128 -4.24 -11.53 6.10
CA HIS A 128 -3.84 -11.56 4.68
C HIS A 128 -4.99 -11.26 3.69
N GLY A 129 -5.75 -10.22 4.01
CA GLY A 129 -6.85 -9.69 3.22
C GLY A 129 -8.17 -10.43 3.41
N ALA A 130 -8.33 -11.17 4.51
CA ALA A 130 -9.64 -11.66 4.93
C ALA A 130 -10.58 -10.48 5.23
N TYR A 131 -10.04 -9.47 5.92
CA TYR A 131 -10.67 -8.17 6.09
C TYR A 131 -9.68 -7.05 5.77
N VAL A 132 -10.12 -6.06 5.00
CA VAL A 132 -9.33 -4.86 4.71
C VAL A 132 -10.14 -3.63 5.04
N PHE A 133 -9.55 -2.69 5.77
CA PHE A 133 -10.18 -1.42 6.14
C PHE A 133 -9.24 -0.28 5.77
N ILE A 134 -9.79 0.77 5.14
CA ILE A 134 -9.04 1.95 4.76
C ILE A 134 -9.57 3.14 5.52
N PHE A 135 -8.67 3.83 6.21
CA PHE A 135 -8.92 5.04 6.96
C PHE A 135 -8.22 6.23 6.32
N THR A 136 -8.76 7.41 6.58
CA THR A 136 -7.99 8.66 6.54
C THR A 136 -7.64 9.08 7.97
N THR A 137 -6.39 9.46 8.18
CA THR A 137 -5.84 9.97 9.45
C THR A 137 -5.56 11.46 9.40
N THR A 138 -5.76 12.07 8.24
CA THR A 138 -5.59 13.52 8.04
C THR A 138 -6.88 14.24 8.40
N LYS A 139 -6.81 15.19 9.33
CA LYS A 139 -7.93 16.11 9.59
C LYS A 139 -8.27 16.87 8.31
N GLN A 140 -9.47 16.68 7.79
CA GLN A 140 -10.06 17.58 6.79
C GLN A 140 -10.39 18.88 7.51
N GLY A 141 -9.47 19.85 7.46
CA GLY A 141 -9.64 21.21 7.98
C GLY A 141 -10.46 22.08 7.05
#